data_AF-A0A3L7JYA9-F1
#
_entry.id   AF-A0A3L7JYA9-F1
#
_cell.length_a   1.000
_cell.length_b   1.000
_cell.length_c   1.000
_cell.angle_alpha   90.00
_cell.angle_beta   90.00
_cell.angle_gamma   90.00
#
_symmetry.space_group_name_H-M   'P 1'
#
loop_
_entity.id
_entity.type
_entity.pdbx_description
1 polymer ?
#
loop_
_entity_poly.entity_id
_entity_poly.type
_entity_poly.pdbx_seq_one_letter_code
_entity_poly.pdbx_strand_id
1 'polypeptide(L)'
;MRYIESDVKFSFIIKGVETITEHNIITKIVTVETEIKSLDHEPIFHGPLRVKSNKFGIFPIPSDLSAAVSQASIQQKLAVELKRFIRPAKRFL
;
A
#
# COMPACT_ATOMS: atom_id res chain seq x y z
N MET A 1 20.25 -5.73 -8.48
CA MET A 1 20.33 -5.91 -7.01
C MET A 1 19.14 -6.75 -6.58
N ARG A 2 19.36 -7.86 -5.86
CA ARG A 2 18.30 -8.66 -5.23
C ARG A 2 18.35 -8.34 -3.73
N TYR A 3 17.32 -7.71 -3.19
CA TYR A 3 17.21 -7.48 -1.75
C TYR A 3 16.60 -8.72 -1.08
N ILE A 4 17.11 -9.14 0.07
CA ILE A 4 16.53 -10.24 0.84
C ILE A 4 15.29 -9.70 1.56
N GLU A 5 14.27 -10.55 1.76
CA GLU A 5 12.96 -10.18 2.31
C GLU A 5 13.01 -9.45 3.68
N SER A 6 14.13 -9.56 4.40
CA SER A 6 14.42 -8.90 5.68
C SER A 6 14.84 -7.42 5.57
N ASP A 7 15.19 -6.90 4.38
CA ASP A 7 16.07 -5.73 4.31
C ASP A 7 15.37 -4.41 3.94
N VAL A 8 14.04 -4.33 4.10
CA VAL A 8 13.28 -3.13 3.75
C VAL A 8 12.38 -2.65 4.88
N LYS A 9 12.37 -1.33 5.08
CA LYS A 9 11.47 -0.60 5.98
C LYS A 9 10.41 0.15 5.19
N PHE A 10 9.18 0.10 5.67
CA PHE A 10 8.04 0.80 5.07
C PHE A 10 7.53 1.89 6.01
N SER A 11 7.25 3.07 5.47
CA SER A 11 6.56 4.16 6.16
C SER A 11 5.31 4.54 5.37
N PHE A 12 4.20 4.77 6.07
CA PHE A 12 2.91 5.05 5.45
C PHE A 12 2.23 6.25 6.08
N ILE A 13 1.64 7.11 5.25
CA ILE A 13 0.81 8.24 5.68
C ILE A 13 -0.42 8.31 4.78
N ILE A 14 -1.62 8.32 5.37
CA ILE A 14 -2.85 8.52 4.61
C ILE A 14 -2.91 9.99 4.16
N LYS A 15 -3.05 10.23 2.86
CA LYS A 15 -3.15 11.58 2.28
C LYS A 15 -4.56 11.96 1.87
N GLY A 16 -5.39 10.97 1.54
CA GLY A 16 -6.75 11.22 1.07
C GLY A 16 -7.58 9.95 1.02
N VAL A 17 -8.89 10.15 1.03
CA VAL A 17 -9.89 9.09 0.90
C VAL A 17 -10.95 9.57 -0.06
N GLU A 18 -11.18 8.83 -1.13
CA GLU A 18 -12.25 9.06 -2.09
C GLU A 18 -13.28 7.94 -1.96
N THR A 19 -14.57 8.27 -2.00
CA THR A 19 -15.62 7.27 -1.96
C THR A 19 -16.20 7.10 -3.36
N ILE A 20 -16.18 5.87 -3.86
CA ILE A 20 -16.79 5.46 -5.12
C ILE A 20 -17.87 4.41 -4.86
N THR A 21 -18.92 4.43 -5.69
CA THR A 21 -19.96 3.40 -5.65
C THR A 21 -19.92 2.65 -6.97
N GLU A 22 -19.51 1.39 -6.93
CA GLU A 22 -19.50 0.49 -8.08
C GLU A 22 -20.46 -0.67 -7.79
N HIS A 23 -21.41 -0.95 -8.69
CA HIS A 23 -22.33 -2.08 -8.56
C HIS A 23 -23.05 -2.15 -7.18
N ASN A 24 -23.52 -1.00 -6.67
CA ASN A 24 -24.14 -0.87 -5.34
C ASN A 24 -23.21 -1.25 -4.15
N ILE A 25 -21.90 -1.26 -4.36
CA ILE A 25 -20.90 -1.48 -3.33
C ILE A 25 -20.14 -0.18 -3.11
N ILE A 26 -20.28 0.39 -1.91
CA ILE A 26 -19.48 1.52 -1.45
C ILE A 26 -18.04 1.03 -1.27
N THR A 27 -17.13 1.60 -2.05
CA THR A 27 -15.69 1.34 -2.00
C THR A 27 -14.95 2.65 -1.77
N LYS A 28 -14.06 2.65 -0.79
CA LYS A 28 -13.18 3.79 -0.51
C LYS A 28 -11.84 3.55 -1.18
N ILE A 29 -11.36 4.51 -1.96
CA ILE A 29 -10.01 4.54 -2.48
C ILE A 29 -9.19 5.39 -1.51
N VAL A 30 -8.27 4.75 -0.80
CA VAL A 30 -7.38 5.40 0.15
C VAL A 30 -6.04 5.65 -0.54
N THR A 31 -5.62 6.91 -0.60
CA THR A 31 -4.29 7.29 -1.10
C THR A 31 -3.32 7.33 0.06
N VAL A 32 -2.28 6.51 -0.02
CA VAL A 32 -1.26 6.33 1.03
C VAL A 32 0.09 6.78 0.47
N GLU A 33 0.63 7.88 1.01
CA GLU A 33 2.03 8.23 0.78
C GLU A 33 2.89 7.12 1.37
N THR A 34 3.74 6.54 0.54
CA THR A 34 4.54 5.38 0.90
C THR A 34 6.01 5.68 0.68
N GLU A 35 6.82 5.41 1.70
CA GLU A 35 8.27 5.44 1.60
C GLU A 35 8.81 4.04 1.88
N ILE A 36 9.72 3.58 1.01
CA ILE A 36 10.41 2.30 1.12
C ILE A 36 11.90 2.58 1.15
N LYS A 37 12.57 2.13 2.21
CA LYS A 37 14.02 2.26 2.40
C LYS A 37 14.67 0.89 2.58
N SER A 38 15.90 0.75 2.12
CA SER A 38 16.76 -0.37 2.52
C SER A 38 17.17 -0.24 4.00
N LEU A 39 17.78 -1.27 4.56
CA LEU A 39 18.38 -1.20 5.91
C LEU A 39 19.48 -0.14 6.01
N ASP A 40 20.23 0.08 4.92
CA ASP A 40 21.26 1.10 4.81
C ASP A 40 20.68 2.50 4.57
N HIS A 41 19.36 2.67 4.73
CA HIS A 41 18.62 3.91 4.53
C HIS A 41 18.61 4.43 3.09
N GLU A 42 18.99 3.63 2.11
CA GLU A 42 18.88 4.00 0.70
C GLU A 42 17.41 4.02 0.27
N PRO A 43 16.94 5.08 -0.43
CA PRO A 43 15.57 5.17 -0.89
C PRO A 43 15.35 4.18 -2.05
N ILE A 44 14.41 3.26 -1.86
CA ILE A 44 13.98 2.32 -2.91
C ILE A 44 12.79 2.90 -3.67
N PHE A 45 11.84 3.48 -2.95
CA PHE A 45 10.64 4.08 -3.52
C PHE A 45 10.09 5.17 -2.59
N HIS A 46 9.55 6.22 -3.19
CA HIS A 46 8.75 7.21 -2.50
C HIS A 46 7.63 7.67 -3.42
N GLY A 47 6.38 7.60 -2.96
CA GLY A 47 5.24 8.08 -3.71
C GLY A 47 3.89 7.55 -3.21
N PRO A 48 2.80 8.02 -3.82
CA PRO A 48 1.46 7.62 -3.44
C PRO A 48 1.10 6.24 -3.99
N LEU A 49 0.50 5.41 -3.14
CA LEU A 49 -0.10 4.13 -3.50
C LEU A 49 -1.58 4.13 -3.15
N ARG A 50 -2.41 3.54 -4.01
CA ARG A 50 -3.84 3.44 -3.78
C ARG A 50 -4.23 2.09 -3.20
N VAL A 51 -5.16 2.12 -2.26
CA VAL A 51 -5.73 0.94 -1.62
C VAL A 51 -7.25 1.04 -1.64
N LYS A 52 -7.91 0.04 -2.25
CA LYS A 52 -9.37 -0.07 -2.20
C LYS A 52 -9.79 -0.70 -0.87
N SER A 53 -10.79 -0.12 -0.21
CA SER A 53 -11.37 -0.64 1.03
C SER A 53 -12.88 -0.68 0.92
N ASN A 54 -13.49 -1.83 1.16
CA ASN A 54 -14.94 -1.99 1.12
C ASN A 54 -15.40 -3.04 2.15
N LYS A 55 -16.69 -3.40 2.14
CA LYS A 55 -17.25 -4.39 3.06
C LYS A 55 -16.55 -5.76 3.02
N PHE A 56 -15.97 -6.15 1.88
CA PHE A 56 -15.32 -7.45 1.69
C PHE A 56 -13.87 -7.46 2.17
N GLY A 57 -13.17 -6.33 2.12
CA GLY A 57 -11.74 -6.34 2.46
C GLY A 57 -11.00 -5.05 2.16
N ILE A 58 -9.67 -5.18 2.18
CA ILE A 58 -8.70 -4.14 1.85
C ILE A 58 -7.80 -4.71 0.75
N PHE A 59 -7.71 -4.00 -0.37
CA PHE A 59 -7.12 -4.46 -1.60
C PHE A 59 -6.18 -3.37 -2.14
N PRO A 60 -4.87 -3.46 -1.87
CA PRO A 60 -3.87 -2.66 -2.56
C PRO A 60 -3.97 -2.87 -4.07
N ILE A 61 -3.78 -1.81 -4.86
CA ILE A 61 -3.89 -1.91 -6.32
C ILE A 61 -2.63 -2.57 -6.89
N PRO A 62 -2.73 -3.72 -7.59
CA PRO A 62 -1.55 -4.45 -8.08
C PRO A 62 -0.67 -3.63 -9.03
N SER A 63 -1.27 -2.81 -9.90
CA SER A 63 -0.51 -1.96 -10.83
C SER A 63 0.35 -0.92 -10.11
N ASP A 64 -0.14 -0.38 -9.00
CA ASP A 64 0.62 0.59 -8.18
C ASP A 64 1.80 -0.12 -7.49
N LEU A 65 1.58 -1.34 -6.97
CA LEU A 65 2.65 -2.13 -6.36
C LEU A 65 3.75 -2.49 -7.36
N SER A 66 3.37 -2.92 -8.57
CA SER A 66 4.33 -3.30 -9.61
C SER A 66 5.10 -2.10 -10.17
N ALA A 67 4.46 -0.92 -10.20
CA ALA A 67 5.12 0.32 -10.59
C ALA A 67 6.08 0.83 -9.51
N ALA A 68 5.75 0.62 -8.23
CA ALA A 68 6.57 1.05 -7.11
C ALA A 68 7.85 0.23 -6.94
N VAL A 69 7.76 -1.10 -7.06
CA VAL A 69 8.89 -2.01 -6.88
C VAL A 69 8.82 -3.15 -7.87
N SER A 70 9.89 -3.42 -8.61
CA SER A 70 9.94 -4.51 -9.60
C SER A 70 10.10 -5.89 -8.98
N GLN A 71 10.68 -5.98 -7.77
CA GLN A 71 10.93 -7.25 -7.09
C GLN A 71 9.66 -7.81 -6.44
N ALA A 72 9.23 -8.99 -6.90
CA ALA A 72 7.98 -9.63 -6.48
C ALA A 72 7.87 -9.86 -4.96
N SER A 73 8.94 -10.24 -4.29
CA SER A 73 8.93 -10.46 -2.83
C SER A 73 8.66 -9.17 -2.05
N ILE A 74 9.23 -8.04 -2.48
CA ILE A 74 8.96 -6.73 -1.89
C ILE A 74 7.53 -6.29 -2.19
N GLN A 75 7.02 -6.50 -3.41
CA GLN A 75 5.62 -6.21 -3.74
C GLN A 75 4.64 -6.96 -2.83
N GLN A 76 4.88 -8.25 -2.58
CA GLN A 76 4.04 -9.06 -1.69
C GLN A 76 4.09 -8.53 -0.24
N LYS A 77 5.28 -8.22 0.27
CA LYS A 77 5.47 -7.66 1.61
C LYS A 77 4.79 -6.30 1.75
N LEU A 78 4.96 -5.42 0.77
CA LEU A 78 4.32 -4.11 0.69
C LEU A 78 2.79 -4.23 0.70
N ALA A 79 2.22 -5.18 -0.04
CA ALA A 79 0.79 -5.42 -0.04
C ALA A 79 0.26 -5.86 1.34
N VAL A 80 1.01 -6.72 2.04
CA VAL A 80 0.66 -7.18 3.40
C VAL A 80 0.72 -6.02 4.39
N GLU A 81 1.79 -5.22 4.35
CA GLU A 81 2.00 -4.10 5.25
C GLU A 81 1.00 -2.97 5.03
N LEU A 82 0.67 -2.62 3.77
CA LEU A 82 -0.42 -1.68 3.46
C LEU A 82 -1.77 -2.14 4.03
N LYS A 83 -2.09 -3.43 3.89
CA LYS A 83 -3.32 -3.99 4.49
C LYS A 83 -3.30 -3.89 6.01
N ARG A 84 -2.18 -4.19 6.66
CA ARG A 84 -2.00 -4.09 8.12
C ARG A 84 -2.16 -2.64 8.59
N PHE A 85 -1.59 -1.68 7.87
CA PHE A 85 -1.67 -0.26 8.17
C PHE A 85 -3.10 0.28 8.05
N ILE A 86 -3.84 -0.06 6.98
CA ILE A 86 -5.20 0.44 6.75
C ILE A 86 -6.25 -0.28 7.62
N ARG A 87 -6.03 -1.55 7.99
CA ARG A 87 -6.99 -2.36 8.76
C ARG A 87 -7.54 -1.68 10.04
N PRO A 88 -6.73 -1.11 10.95
CA PRO A 88 -7.25 -0.43 12.14
C PRO A 88 -8.02 0.85 11.78
N ALA A 89 -7.60 1.56 10.73
CA ALA A 89 -8.24 2.80 10.29
C ALA A 89 -9.57 2.56 9.54
N LYS A 90 -9.80 1.34 9.00
CA LYS A 90 -10.94 1.01 8.14
C LYS A 90 -12.31 1.46 8.66
N ARG A 91 -12.54 1.44 9.98
CA ARG A 91 -13.82 1.84 10.57
C ARG A 91 -14.03 3.37 10.56
N PHE A 92 -12.95 4.13 10.54
CA PHE A 92 -12.94 5.60 10.64
C PHE A 92 -12.66 6.29 9.31
N LEU A 93 -12.10 5.57 8.33
CA LEU A 93 -11.96 6.00 6.94
C LEU A 93 -13.31 5.98 6.26
#